data_AF-A0A7J3MGG5-F1
#
_entry.id   AF-A0A7J3MGG5-F1
#
_cell.length_a   1.000
_cell.length_b   1.000
_cell.length_c   1.000
_cell.angle_alpha   90.00
_cell.angle_beta   90.00
_cell.angle_gamma   90.00
#
_symmetry.space_group_name_H-M   'P 1'
#
loop_
_entity.id
_entity.type
_entity.pdbx_description
1 polymer ?
#
loop_
_entity_poly.entity_id
_entity_poly.type
_entity_poly.pdbx_seq_one_letter_code
_entity_poly.pdbx_strand_id
1 'polypeptide(L)'
;AMALKHLGETIEIHGGGEDLIFPHHENEIAQSEALNEKPLAKIWFHVGLLIFRGEKMAKSLKNFVTIKEALEKFDNETIRLFLLNANYRKQLEFSWEKMEEAEDILDELYRAIFLAEYKAEHAKEQQSGNNVDDFAKQMKQQFLEALCDNLNFVEAIKILREIAKYLIQKTDALSKNELLTLTKLLRELGGILGILQQSLDERINEKNIRKKPINKIVPPGYITKSSELTEKLIRLIIEIRKELRKRKIYDLSDTIREELKRLGIMLEDLGLESKFFFSEY
;
A
#
# COMPACT_ATOMS: atom_id res chain seq x y z
N ALA A 1 3.49 -18.30 35.48
CA ALA A 1 2.37 -17.90 36.37
C ALA A 1 1.12 -17.44 35.61
N MET A 2 1.18 -16.37 34.80
CA MET A 2 0.01 -15.89 34.04
C MET A 2 -0.47 -16.89 32.98
N ALA A 3 0.46 -17.45 32.20
CA ALA A 3 0.14 -18.49 31.20
C ALA A 3 -0.61 -19.66 31.84
N LEU A 4 -0.11 -20.19 32.96
CA LEU A 4 -0.78 -21.24 33.74
C LEU A 4 -2.23 -20.90 34.12
N LYS A 5 -2.45 -19.69 34.64
CA LYS A 5 -3.79 -19.25 35.09
C LYS A 5 -4.80 -19.18 33.93
N HIS A 6 -4.37 -18.75 32.76
CA HIS A 6 -5.26 -18.40 31.66
C HIS A 6 -5.34 -19.44 30.54
N LEU A 7 -4.26 -20.18 30.32
CA LEU A 7 -4.09 -21.10 29.18
C LEU A 7 -3.89 -22.55 29.64
N GLY A 8 -3.69 -22.78 30.94
CA GLY A 8 -3.45 -24.10 31.51
C GLY A 8 -1.97 -24.46 31.60
N GLU A 9 -1.71 -25.72 31.98
CA GLU A 9 -0.38 -26.22 32.32
C GLU A 9 0.55 -26.38 31.11
N THR A 10 -0.02 -26.67 29.94
CA THR A 10 0.68 -26.81 28.67
C THR A 10 -0.06 -26.01 27.61
N ILE A 11 0.66 -25.19 26.85
CA ILE A 11 0.11 -24.39 25.75
C ILE A 11 0.56 -24.91 24.39
N GLU A 12 -0.22 -24.66 23.34
CA GLU A 12 0.11 -25.10 21.98
C GLU A 12 1.35 -24.35 21.43
N ILE A 13 1.35 -23.02 21.49
CA ILE A 13 2.39 -22.18 20.91
C ILE A 13 2.79 -21.11 21.93
N HIS A 14 4.08 -21.02 22.24
CA HIS A 14 4.68 -19.92 22.99
C HIS A 14 5.62 -19.16 22.06
N GLY A 15 5.56 -17.82 22.05
CA GLY A 15 6.42 -17.04 21.17
C GLY A 15 6.99 -15.78 21.79
N GLY A 16 8.05 -15.27 21.15
CA GLY A 16 8.75 -14.06 21.58
C GLY A 16 9.88 -13.68 20.64
N GLY A 17 10.66 -12.66 20.99
CA GLY A 17 11.89 -12.34 20.26
C GLY A 17 12.95 -13.43 20.44
N GLU A 18 13.88 -13.55 19.50
CA GLU A 18 15.05 -14.43 19.60
C GLU A 18 15.88 -14.16 20.88
N ASP A 19 15.90 -12.92 21.35
CA ASP A 19 16.57 -12.54 22.59
C ASP A 19 15.88 -13.04 23.87
N LEU A 20 14.64 -13.53 23.76
CA LEU A 20 13.93 -14.14 24.88
C LEU A 20 14.21 -15.63 25.01
N ILE A 21 14.83 -16.29 24.01
CA ILE A 21 15.20 -17.71 24.11
C ILE A 21 15.98 -17.96 25.40
N PHE A 22 17.02 -17.17 25.64
CA PHE A 22 17.80 -17.21 26.87
C PHE A 22 18.06 -15.80 27.42
N PRO A 23 17.93 -15.56 28.74
CA PRO A 23 17.55 -16.54 29.77
C PRO A 23 16.04 -16.64 29.99
N HIS A 24 15.22 -15.81 29.33
CA HIS A 24 13.83 -15.61 29.73
C HIS A 24 12.96 -16.87 29.58
N HIS A 25 12.81 -17.39 28.37
CA HIS A 25 11.99 -18.58 28.11
C HIS A 25 12.57 -19.83 28.77
N GLU A 26 13.90 -19.97 28.83
CA GLU A 26 14.55 -21.06 29.58
C GLU A 26 14.16 -21.05 31.07
N ASN A 27 14.11 -19.85 31.68
CA ASN A 27 13.63 -19.71 33.06
C ASN A 27 12.13 -19.99 33.20
N GLU A 28 11.31 -19.61 32.20
CA GLU A 28 9.89 -19.95 32.21
C GLU A 28 9.65 -21.45 32.16
N ILE A 29 10.38 -22.15 31.29
CA ILE A 29 10.39 -23.62 31.20
C ILE A 29 10.77 -24.19 32.57
N ALA A 30 11.91 -23.78 33.13
CA ALA A 30 12.38 -24.30 34.41
C ALA A 30 11.37 -24.09 35.55
N GLN A 31 10.72 -22.93 35.62
CA GLN A 31 9.73 -22.63 36.65
C GLN A 31 8.42 -23.43 36.47
N SER A 32 7.92 -23.51 35.23
CA SER A 32 6.64 -24.14 34.94
C SER A 32 6.72 -25.66 34.96
N GLU A 33 7.76 -26.24 34.37
CA GLU A 33 7.90 -27.69 34.29
C GLU A 33 8.30 -28.30 35.64
N ALA A 34 9.08 -27.59 36.47
CA ALA A 34 9.37 -28.03 37.83
C ALA A 34 8.13 -28.02 38.75
N LEU A 35 7.16 -27.13 38.49
CA LEU A 35 5.92 -27.05 39.27
C LEU A 35 4.86 -28.05 38.78
N ASN A 36 4.71 -28.18 37.47
CA ASN A 36 3.58 -28.90 36.85
C ASN A 36 3.95 -30.32 36.39
N GLU A 37 5.24 -30.67 36.36
CA GLU A 37 5.77 -31.94 35.83
C GLU A 37 5.33 -32.23 34.38
N LYS A 38 5.03 -31.18 33.60
CA LYS A 38 4.54 -31.24 32.21
C LYS A 38 5.23 -30.19 31.36
N PRO A 39 5.43 -30.43 30.05
CA PRO A 39 5.99 -29.44 29.15
C PRO A 39 5.20 -28.13 29.15
N LEU A 40 5.87 -26.99 29.22
CA LEU A 40 5.20 -25.69 29.20
C LEU A 40 4.52 -25.42 27.85
N ALA A 41 5.20 -25.69 26.74
CA ALA A 41 4.68 -25.42 25.39
C ALA A 41 5.07 -26.53 24.40
N LYS A 42 4.18 -26.81 23.43
CA LYS A 42 4.45 -27.80 22.36
C LYS A 42 5.32 -27.23 21.23
N ILE A 43 5.10 -25.96 20.89
CA ILE A 43 5.82 -25.24 19.83
C ILE A 43 6.35 -23.93 20.40
N TRP A 44 7.63 -23.67 20.14
CA TRP A 44 8.28 -22.40 20.42
C TRP A 44 8.48 -21.61 19.13
N PHE A 45 7.98 -20.38 19.10
CA PHE A 45 7.99 -19.51 17.93
C PHE A 45 8.78 -18.23 18.21
N HIS A 46 10.00 -18.13 17.68
CA HIS A 46 10.86 -16.97 17.90
C HIS A 46 11.03 -16.12 16.64
N VAL A 47 10.89 -14.81 16.78
CA VAL A 47 11.12 -13.84 15.70
C VAL A 47 12.53 -13.25 15.79
N GLY A 48 13.18 -13.10 14.64
CA GLY A 48 14.50 -12.51 14.52
C GLY A 48 14.52 -11.04 14.91
N LEU A 49 15.69 -10.56 15.32
CA LEU A 49 15.87 -9.19 15.78
C LEU A 49 15.91 -8.18 14.61
N LEU A 50 15.47 -6.96 14.88
CA LEU A 50 15.66 -5.82 13.99
C LEU A 50 17.02 -5.15 14.28
N ILE A 51 17.88 -5.11 13.27
CA ILE A 51 19.26 -4.59 13.34
C ILE A 51 19.30 -3.23 12.63
N PHE A 52 20.09 -2.28 13.13
CA PHE A 52 20.33 -0.99 12.47
C PHE A 52 21.83 -0.71 12.40
N ARG A 53 22.36 -0.50 11.19
CA ARG A 53 23.80 -0.23 10.95
C ARG A 53 24.73 -1.30 11.54
N GLY A 54 24.33 -2.56 11.47
CA GLY A 54 25.12 -3.69 12.01
C GLY A 54 25.04 -3.89 13.53
N GLU A 55 24.31 -3.04 14.27
CA GLU A 55 24.10 -3.19 15.71
C GLU A 55 22.61 -3.44 16.04
N LYS A 56 22.35 -4.19 17.13
CA LYS A 56 20.98 -4.37 17.63
C LYS A 56 20.38 -3.00 17.97
N MET A 57 19.16 -2.73 17.52
CA MET A 57 18.46 -1.52 17.96
C MET A 57 18.21 -1.56 19.46
N ALA A 58 18.84 -0.65 20.20
CA ALA A 58 18.66 -0.51 21.64
C ALA A 58 18.62 0.97 22.02
N LYS A 59 17.75 1.31 22.99
CA LYS A 59 17.65 2.67 23.54
C LYS A 59 19.00 3.21 24.05
N SER A 60 19.82 2.32 24.61
CA SER A 60 21.16 2.63 25.13
C SER A 60 22.13 3.11 24.05
N LEU A 61 21.98 2.66 22.80
CA LEU A 61 22.87 2.99 21.68
C LEU A 61 22.43 4.24 20.92
N LYS A 62 21.29 4.87 21.28
CA LYS A 62 20.63 5.96 20.53
C LYS A 62 20.45 5.66 19.03
N ASN A 63 20.50 4.39 18.66
CA ASN A 63 20.48 3.88 17.30
C ASN A 63 19.16 3.13 17.04
N PHE A 64 18.04 3.66 17.54
CA PHE A 64 16.73 3.02 17.42
C PHE A 64 15.75 3.98 16.75
N VAL A 65 14.94 3.46 15.84
CA VAL A 65 13.82 4.18 15.25
C VAL A 65 12.57 3.74 15.98
N THR A 66 11.82 4.69 16.52
CA THR A 66 10.52 4.42 17.13
C THR A 66 9.46 4.21 16.05
N ILE A 67 8.41 3.47 16.39
CA ILE A 67 7.23 3.34 15.52
C ILE A 67 6.62 4.72 15.23
N LYS A 68 6.66 5.67 16.17
CA LYS A 68 6.18 7.03 15.96
C LYS A 68 6.98 7.75 14.87
N GLU A 69 8.31 7.72 14.95
CA GLU A 69 9.18 8.33 13.92
C GLU A 69 9.03 7.65 12.55
N ALA A 70 8.82 6.32 12.53
CA ALA A 70 8.53 5.60 11.30
C ALA A 70 7.19 6.05 10.70
N LEU A 71 6.15 6.18 11.54
CA LEU A 71 4.79 6.61 11.12
C LEU A 71 4.72 8.06 10.64
N GLU A 72 5.67 8.91 11.05
CA GLU A 72 5.79 10.27 10.52
C GLU A 72 6.25 10.29 9.04
N LYS A 73 6.92 9.22 8.58
CA LYS A 73 7.48 9.12 7.22
C LYS A 73 6.77 8.10 6.33
N PHE A 74 6.26 7.04 6.93
CA PHE A 74 5.64 5.90 6.25
C PHE A 74 4.31 5.55 6.89
N ASP A 75 3.35 5.09 6.10
CA ASP A 75 2.09 4.62 6.67
C ASP A 75 2.23 3.25 7.34
N ASN A 76 1.19 2.87 8.07
CA ASN A 76 1.13 1.61 8.79
C ASN A 76 1.26 0.38 7.88
N GLU A 77 0.67 0.39 6.68
CA GLU A 77 0.76 -0.74 5.75
C GLU A 77 2.17 -0.87 5.15
N THR A 78 2.83 0.25 4.83
CA THR A 78 4.24 0.22 4.40
C THR A 78 5.15 -0.38 5.47
N ILE A 79 5.03 0.07 6.73
CA ILE A 79 5.84 -0.48 7.83
C ILE A 79 5.57 -1.98 7.99
N ARG A 80 4.30 -2.39 7.88
CA ARG A 80 3.90 -3.80 7.97
C ARG A 80 4.50 -4.63 6.84
N LEU A 81 4.42 -4.14 5.60
CA LEU A 81 5.00 -4.81 4.45
C LEU A 81 6.52 -4.93 4.57
N PHE A 82 7.21 -3.87 5.03
CA PHE A 82 8.65 -3.93 5.30
C PHE A 82 9.01 -5.06 6.26
N LEU A 83 8.27 -5.21 7.36
CA LEU A 83 8.51 -6.28 8.35
C LEU A 83 8.21 -7.68 7.79
N LEU A 84 7.21 -7.80 6.90
CA LEU A 84 6.84 -9.06 6.25
C LEU A 84 7.74 -9.42 5.07
N ASN A 85 8.48 -8.46 4.50
CA ASN A 85 9.36 -8.67 3.34
C ASN A 85 10.70 -9.33 3.73
N ALA A 86 10.69 -10.14 4.78
CA ALA A 86 11.79 -10.99 5.22
C ALA A 86 11.24 -12.21 5.96
N ASN A 87 12.04 -13.28 6.01
CA ASN A 87 11.68 -14.44 6.81
C ASN A 87 11.69 -14.06 8.30
N TYR A 88 10.60 -14.33 9.01
CA TYR A 88 10.42 -13.91 10.41
C TYR A 88 11.50 -14.44 11.36
N ARG A 89 12.19 -15.54 11.02
CA ARG A 89 13.26 -16.14 11.84
C ARG A 89 14.61 -15.49 11.65
N LYS A 90 14.79 -14.70 10.58
CA LYS A 90 16.06 -14.06 10.27
C LYS A 90 16.10 -12.67 10.87
N GLN A 91 17.29 -12.23 11.21
CA GLN A 91 17.52 -10.84 11.54
C GLN A 91 17.17 -9.96 10.34
N LEU A 92 16.38 -8.92 10.59
CA LEU A 92 15.99 -7.95 9.58
C LEU A 92 16.82 -6.69 9.80
N GLU A 93 17.59 -6.31 8.80
CA GLU A 93 18.29 -5.04 8.84
C GLU A 93 17.36 -3.92 8.38
N PHE A 94 17.11 -2.98 9.28
CA PHE A 94 16.38 -1.75 9.01
C PHE A 94 17.26 -0.75 8.26
N SER A 95 16.70 -0.18 7.21
CA SER A 95 17.19 1.05 6.61
C SER A 95 16.01 1.84 6.05
N TRP A 96 16.16 3.16 5.90
CA TRP A 96 15.11 3.99 5.32
C TRP A 96 14.90 3.64 3.84
N GLU A 97 15.96 3.23 3.14
CA GLU A 97 15.92 2.78 1.75
C GLU A 97 15.05 1.53 1.60
N LYS A 98 15.22 0.52 2.47
CA LYS A 98 14.36 -0.69 2.46
C LYS A 98 12.89 -0.38 2.79
N MET A 99 12.64 0.68 3.56
CA MET A 99 11.28 1.15 3.84
C MET A 99 10.66 1.83 2.60
N GLU A 100 11.44 2.63 1.86
CA GLU A 100 11.01 3.19 0.56
C GLU A 100 10.76 2.07 -0.47
N GLU A 101 11.62 1.04 -0.52
CA GLU A 101 11.39 -0.14 -1.37
C GLU A 101 10.08 -0.85 -1.03
N ALA A 102 9.74 -0.97 0.26
CA ALA A 102 8.45 -1.50 0.68
C ALA A 102 7.28 -0.59 0.28
N GLU A 103 7.44 0.74 0.38
CA GLU A 103 6.43 1.69 -0.12
C GLU A 103 6.20 1.54 -1.63
N ASP A 104 7.26 1.36 -2.41
CA ASP A 104 7.19 1.16 -3.86
C ASP A 104 6.45 -0.13 -4.24
N ILE A 105 6.70 -1.23 -3.52
CA ILE A 105 5.96 -2.49 -3.71
C ILE A 105 4.48 -2.27 -3.35
N LEU A 106 4.20 -1.60 -2.25
CA LEU A 106 2.82 -1.35 -1.83
C LEU A 106 2.06 -0.48 -2.84
N ASP A 107 2.72 0.56 -3.36
CA ASP A 107 2.17 1.44 -4.38
C ASP A 107 1.92 0.70 -5.71
N GLU A 108 2.78 -0.25 -6.10
CA GLU A 108 2.56 -1.12 -7.26
C GLU A 108 1.25 -1.93 -7.12
N LEU A 109 1.05 -2.54 -5.95
CA LEU A 109 -0.15 -3.33 -5.65
C LEU A 109 -1.41 -2.47 -5.64
N TYR A 110 -1.35 -1.30 -5.00
CA TYR A 110 -2.47 -0.34 -4.98
C TYR A 110 -2.80 0.20 -6.37
N ARG A 111 -1.79 0.52 -7.19
CA ARG A 111 -1.99 0.98 -8.56
C ARG A 111 -2.78 -0.04 -9.37
N ALA A 112 -2.48 -1.34 -9.23
CA ALA A 112 -3.23 -2.40 -9.91
C ALA A 112 -4.70 -2.38 -9.47
N ILE A 113 -4.95 -2.39 -8.16
CA ILE A 113 -6.31 -2.33 -7.57
C ILE A 113 -7.08 -1.12 -8.14
N PHE A 114 -6.53 0.09 -8.00
CA PHE A 114 -7.22 1.31 -8.38
C PHE A 114 -7.45 1.41 -9.88
N LEU A 115 -6.52 0.92 -10.70
CA LEU A 115 -6.69 0.86 -12.14
C LEU A 115 -7.84 -0.08 -12.54
N ALA A 116 -7.92 -1.27 -11.93
CA ALA A 116 -9.04 -2.19 -12.18
C ALA A 116 -10.37 -1.61 -11.72
N GLU A 117 -10.43 -1.04 -10.52
CA GLU A 117 -11.65 -0.42 -9.97
C GLU A 117 -12.13 0.69 -10.91
N TYR A 118 -11.23 1.61 -11.30
CA TYR A 118 -11.56 2.70 -12.22
C TYR A 118 -12.06 2.20 -13.58
N LYS A 119 -11.42 1.17 -14.15
CA LYS A 119 -11.82 0.59 -15.44
C LYS A 119 -13.14 -0.16 -15.34
N ALA A 120 -13.37 -0.90 -14.25
CA ALA A 120 -14.62 -1.61 -14.00
C ALA A 120 -15.82 -0.65 -13.87
N GLU A 121 -15.63 0.55 -13.31
CA GLU A 121 -16.66 1.59 -13.25
C GLU A 121 -17.04 2.15 -14.63
N HIS A 122 -16.07 2.23 -15.55
CA HIS A 122 -16.24 2.86 -16.87
C HIS A 122 -16.43 1.85 -18.02
N ALA A 123 -16.30 0.55 -17.74
CA ALA A 123 -16.49 -0.51 -18.73
C ALA A 123 -17.97 -0.70 -19.08
N LYS A 124 -18.25 -0.91 -20.36
CA LYS A 124 -19.56 -1.40 -20.83
C LYS A 124 -19.67 -2.90 -20.51
N GLU A 125 -20.87 -3.38 -20.19
CA GLU A 125 -21.11 -4.81 -19.98
C GLU A 125 -20.69 -5.60 -21.23
N GLN A 126 -19.73 -6.49 -21.06
CA GLN A 126 -19.27 -7.42 -22.09
C GLN A 126 -19.34 -8.85 -21.52
N GLN A 127 -19.63 -9.81 -22.39
CA GLN A 127 -19.62 -11.22 -22.02
C GLN A 127 -18.19 -11.74 -21.83
N SER A 128 -18.02 -12.48 -20.73
CA SER A 128 -16.80 -13.13 -20.26
C SER A 128 -16.28 -14.18 -21.24
N GLY A 129 -14.95 -14.25 -21.39
CA GLY A 129 -14.29 -15.27 -22.22
C GLY A 129 -12.95 -15.75 -21.68
N ASN A 130 -12.45 -15.21 -20.56
CA ASN A 130 -11.15 -15.59 -20.01
C ASN A 130 -11.28 -16.57 -18.84
N ASN A 131 -10.25 -17.40 -18.63
CA ASN A 131 -10.19 -18.35 -17.53
C ASN A 131 -9.74 -17.72 -16.20
N VAL A 132 -10.40 -16.62 -15.81
CA VAL A 132 -10.01 -15.81 -14.63
C VAL A 132 -10.27 -16.55 -13.33
N ASP A 133 -11.34 -17.33 -13.27
CA ASP A 133 -11.70 -18.09 -12.05
C ASP A 133 -10.66 -19.17 -11.72
N ASP A 134 -10.12 -19.88 -12.71
CA ASP A 134 -9.07 -20.87 -12.46
C ASP A 134 -7.76 -20.20 -12.07
N PHE A 135 -7.39 -19.08 -12.70
CA PHE A 135 -6.23 -18.29 -12.29
C PHE A 135 -6.37 -17.79 -10.84
N ALA A 136 -7.54 -17.25 -10.47
CA ALA A 136 -7.82 -16.78 -9.13
C ALA A 136 -7.69 -17.89 -8.08
N LYS A 137 -8.25 -19.08 -8.36
CA LYS A 137 -8.13 -20.25 -7.48
C LYS A 137 -6.68 -20.70 -7.33
N GLN A 138 -5.93 -20.77 -8.43
CA GLN A 138 -4.53 -21.17 -8.41
C GLN A 138 -3.69 -20.21 -7.56
N MET A 139 -3.82 -18.90 -7.77
CA MET A 139 -3.09 -17.89 -7.00
C MET A 139 -3.42 -17.94 -5.51
N LYS A 140 -4.70 -18.12 -5.17
CA LYS A 140 -5.13 -18.30 -3.77
C LYS A 140 -4.50 -19.53 -3.13
N GLN A 141 -4.50 -20.66 -3.84
CA GLN A 141 -3.91 -21.89 -3.35
C GLN A 141 -2.41 -21.72 -3.10
N GLN A 142 -1.66 -21.20 -4.09
CA GLN A 142 -0.23 -20.96 -3.96
C GLN A 142 0.10 -20.01 -2.79
N PHE A 143 -0.73 -18.99 -2.58
CA PHE A 143 -0.56 -18.06 -1.46
C PHE A 143 -0.70 -18.76 -0.11
N LEU A 144 -1.72 -19.62 0.04
CA LEU A 144 -1.93 -20.38 1.27
C LEU A 144 -0.82 -21.41 1.49
N GLU A 145 -0.37 -22.08 0.44
CA GLU A 145 0.77 -23.01 0.50
C GLU A 145 2.05 -22.30 0.96
N ALA A 146 2.33 -21.10 0.47
CA ALA A 146 3.45 -20.28 0.94
C ALA A 146 3.35 -19.95 2.44
N LEU A 147 2.15 -19.61 2.94
CA LEU A 147 1.98 -19.34 4.38
C LEU A 147 2.07 -20.61 5.24
N CYS A 148 1.60 -21.74 4.73
CA CYS A 148 1.76 -23.04 5.38
C CYS A 148 3.22 -23.50 5.45
N ASP A 149 4.06 -23.08 4.50
CA ASP A 149 5.52 -23.27 4.55
C ASP A 149 6.19 -22.27 5.49
N ASN A 150 5.98 -22.45 6.80
CA ASN A 150 6.60 -21.66 7.86
C ASN A 150 6.46 -20.13 7.64
N LEU A 151 5.24 -19.68 7.34
CA LEU A 151 4.91 -18.27 7.13
C LEU A 151 5.85 -17.59 6.11
N ASN A 152 6.01 -18.19 4.93
CA ASN A 152 6.86 -17.63 3.88
C ASN A 152 6.20 -16.40 3.23
N PHE A 153 6.26 -15.28 3.95
CA PHE A 153 5.69 -14.00 3.54
C PHE A 153 6.34 -13.45 2.26
N VAL A 154 7.62 -13.74 2.02
CA VAL A 154 8.32 -13.30 0.80
C VAL A 154 7.66 -13.92 -0.44
N GLU A 155 7.37 -15.21 -0.41
CA GLU A 155 6.67 -15.88 -1.52
C GLU A 155 5.20 -15.43 -1.60
N ALA A 156 4.54 -15.23 -0.46
CA ALA A 156 3.17 -14.72 -0.43
C ALA A 156 3.06 -13.32 -1.08
N ILE A 157 3.99 -12.40 -0.78
CA ILE A 157 4.07 -11.05 -1.38
C ILE A 157 4.35 -11.15 -2.89
N LYS A 158 5.23 -12.07 -3.31
CA LYS A 158 5.49 -12.32 -4.73
C LYS A 158 4.21 -12.72 -5.48
N ILE A 159 3.38 -13.58 -4.89
CA ILE A 159 2.09 -13.98 -5.49
C ILE A 159 1.12 -12.78 -5.59
N LEU A 160 1.07 -11.89 -4.59
CA LEU A 160 0.29 -10.64 -4.70
C LEU A 160 0.74 -9.79 -5.90
N ARG A 161 2.06 -9.68 -6.10
CA ARG A 161 2.63 -8.95 -7.24
C ARG A 161 2.33 -9.62 -8.58
N GLU A 162 2.30 -10.95 -8.64
CA GLU A 162 1.89 -11.69 -9.84
C GLU A 162 0.43 -11.41 -10.22
N ILE A 163 -0.48 -11.40 -9.25
CA ILE A 163 -1.89 -11.00 -9.46
C ILE A 163 -1.96 -9.55 -9.95
N ALA A 164 -1.27 -8.63 -9.29
CA ALA A 164 -1.25 -7.21 -9.66
C ALA A 164 -0.73 -6.99 -11.10
N LYS A 165 0.35 -7.68 -11.46
CA LYS A 165 0.92 -7.65 -12.81
C LYS A 165 -0.04 -8.22 -13.86
N TYR A 166 -0.69 -9.34 -13.57
CA TYR A 166 -1.71 -9.92 -14.46
C TYR A 166 -2.85 -8.94 -14.70
N LEU A 167 -3.36 -8.34 -13.62
CA LEU A 167 -4.43 -7.36 -13.64
C LEU A 167 -4.04 -6.15 -14.51
N ILE A 168 -2.86 -5.56 -14.31
CA ILE A 168 -2.37 -4.42 -15.13
C ILE A 168 -2.25 -4.81 -16.61
N GLN A 169 -1.65 -5.97 -16.90
CA GLN A 169 -1.42 -6.40 -18.29
C GLN A 169 -2.70 -6.73 -19.06
N LYS A 170 -3.73 -7.21 -18.36
CA LYS A 170 -5.01 -7.63 -18.95
C LYS A 170 -6.13 -6.62 -18.72
N THR A 171 -5.83 -5.46 -18.15
CA THR A 171 -6.85 -4.47 -17.71
C THR A 171 -7.88 -4.15 -18.79
N ASP A 172 -7.45 -3.93 -20.04
CA ASP A 172 -8.37 -3.58 -21.15
C ASP A 172 -9.07 -4.79 -21.79
N ALA A 173 -8.59 -6.02 -21.52
CA ALA A 173 -9.13 -7.27 -22.08
C ALA A 173 -10.09 -7.99 -21.13
N LEU A 174 -10.10 -7.62 -19.85
CA LEU A 174 -10.96 -8.19 -18.83
C LEU A 174 -12.28 -7.44 -18.78
N SER A 175 -13.36 -8.20 -18.62
CA SER A 175 -14.69 -7.66 -18.32
C SER A 175 -14.72 -7.03 -16.93
N LYS A 176 -15.75 -6.20 -16.69
CA LYS A 176 -16.02 -5.59 -15.38
C LYS A 176 -16.02 -6.61 -14.24
N ASN A 177 -16.68 -7.75 -14.42
CA ASN A 177 -16.77 -8.77 -13.38
C ASN A 177 -15.41 -9.43 -13.10
N GLU A 178 -14.62 -9.71 -14.15
CA GLU A 178 -13.29 -10.31 -14.01
C GLU A 178 -12.32 -9.36 -13.28
N LEU A 179 -12.34 -8.06 -13.59
CA LEU A 179 -11.56 -7.04 -12.89
C LEU A 179 -11.91 -6.99 -11.40
N LEU A 180 -13.20 -6.98 -11.07
CA LEU A 180 -13.66 -6.95 -9.68
C LEU A 180 -13.33 -8.24 -8.92
N THR A 181 -13.42 -9.40 -9.58
CA THR A 181 -13.03 -10.69 -8.99
C THR A 181 -11.56 -10.70 -8.59
N LEU A 182 -10.65 -10.31 -9.49
CA LEU A 182 -9.22 -10.28 -9.20
C LEU A 182 -8.84 -9.21 -8.18
N THR A 183 -9.50 -8.04 -8.24
CA THR A 183 -9.30 -6.98 -7.24
C THR A 183 -9.71 -7.46 -5.85
N LYS A 184 -10.87 -8.12 -5.75
CA LYS A 184 -11.35 -8.70 -4.49
C LYS A 184 -10.40 -9.75 -3.96
N LEU A 185 -9.89 -10.63 -4.82
CA LEU A 185 -8.88 -11.61 -4.44
C LEU A 185 -7.62 -10.92 -3.88
N LEU A 186 -7.10 -9.93 -4.59
CA LEU A 186 -5.89 -9.21 -4.18
C LEU A 186 -6.07 -8.52 -2.82
N ARG A 187 -7.24 -7.91 -2.57
CA ARG A 187 -7.59 -7.33 -1.26
C ARG A 187 -7.80 -8.38 -0.17
N GLU A 188 -8.39 -9.54 -0.49
CA GLU A 188 -8.57 -10.65 0.45
C GLU A 188 -7.22 -11.18 0.94
N LEU A 189 -6.31 -11.49 0.00
CA LEU A 189 -4.98 -12.00 0.32
C LEU A 189 -4.11 -10.94 1.01
N GLY A 190 -4.18 -9.68 0.55
CA GLY A 190 -3.55 -8.55 1.24
C GLY A 190 -4.07 -8.37 2.67
N GLY A 191 -5.38 -8.58 2.89
CA GLY A 191 -6.01 -8.50 4.20
C GLY A 191 -5.48 -9.51 5.21
N ILE A 192 -5.09 -10.71 4.78
CA ILE A 192 -4.42 -11.71 5.63
C ILE A 192 -3.07 -11.16 6.14
N LEU A 193 -2.36 -10.40 5.31
CA LEU A 193 -1.10 -9.73 5.67
C LEU A 193 -1.33 -8.39 6.39
N GLY A 194 -2.57 -7.90 6.44
CA GLY A 194 -2.95 -6.61 7.02
C GLY A 194 -2.55 -5.41 6.16
N ILE A 195 -2.60 -5.56 4.83
CA ILE A 195 -2.31 -4.51 3.82
C ILE A 195 -3.40 -4.49 2.74
N LEU A 196 -3.38 -3.49 1.85
CA LEU A 196 -4.30 -3.34 0.71
C LEU A 196 -5.76 -3.06 1.10
N GLN A 197 -5.99 -2.43 2.25
CA GLN A 197 -7.35 -2.17 2.76
C GLN A 197 -7.82 -0.73 2.52
N GLN A 198 -6.92 0.17 2.13
CA GLN A 198 -7.26 1.57 1.87
C GLN A 198 -8.00 1.71 0.53
N SER A 199 -8.96 2.64 0.50
CA SER A 199 -9.52 3.19 -0.74
C SER A 199 -8.54 4.16 -1.42
N LEU A 200 -8.80 4.50 -2.69
CA LEU A 200 -7.98 5.45 -3.43
C LEU A 200 -7.93 6.83 -2.74
N ASP A 201 -9.08 7.33 -2.29
CA ASP A 201 -9.19 8.61 -1.58
C ASP A 201 -8.39 8.60 -0.28
N GLU A 202 -8.49 7.53 0.52
CA GLU A 202 -7.71 7.38 1.75
C GLU A 202 -6.22 7.36 1.46
N ARG A 203 -5.77 6.56 0.49
CA ARG A 203 -4.35 6.45 0.11
C ARG A 203 -3.78 7.76 -0.43
N ILE A 204 -4.55 8.51 -1.23
CA ILE A 204 -4.15 9.85 -1.70
C ILE A 204 -4.02 10.82 -0.53
N ASN A 205 -5.01 10.88 0.37
CA ASN A 205 -4.99 11.76 1.52
C ASN A 205 -3.78 11.48 2.42
N GLU A 206 -3.56 10.20 2.67
CA GLU A 206 -2.48 9.66 3.47
C GLU A 206 -1.10 10.06 2.87
N LYS A 207 -0.87 9.85 1.57
CA LYS A 207 0.35 10.33 0.88
C LYS A 207 0.51 11.85 0.91
N ASN A 208 -0.58 12.61 0.78
CA ASN A 208 -0.54 14.08 0.84
C ASN A 208 -0.10 14.57 2.22
N ILE A 209 -0.61 13.97 3.31
CA ILE A 209 -0.20 14.30 4.69
C ILE A 209 1.32 14.15 4.85
N ARG A 210 1.89 13.10 4.27
CA ARG A 210 3.34 12.82 4.31
C ARG A 210 4.13 13.51 3.20
N LYS A 211 3.50 14.33 2.37
CA LYS A 211 4.11 15.02 1.20
C LYS A 211 4.79 14.04 0.23
N LYS A 212 4.20 12.87 0.04
CA LYS A 212 4.66 11.81 -0.85
C LYS A 212 4.00 11.92 -2.23
N PRO A 213 4.68 11.52 -3.31
CA PRO A 213 4.15 11.61 -4.66
C PRO A 213 2.98 10.63 -4.87
N ILE A 214 1.87 11.11 -5.45
CA ILE A 214 0.66 10.30 -5.71
C ILE A 214 0.61 9.73 -7.14
N ASN A 215 1.48 10.19 -8.05
CA ASN A 215 1.49 9.78 -9.45
C ASN A 215 1.71 8.28 -9.66
N LYS A 216 2.34 7.59 -8.70
CA LYS A 216 2.56 6.14 -8.75
C LYS A 216 1.27 5.33 -8.57
N ILE A 217 0.28 5.86 -7.83
CA ILE A 217 -0.93 5.12 -7.45
C ILE A 217 -2.19 5.56 -8.21
N VAL A 218 -2.20 6.79 -8.72
CA VAL A 218 -3.39 7.36 -9.38
C VAL A 218 -3.56 6.75 -10.78
N PRO A 219 -4.74 6.19 -11.12
CA PRO A 219 -4.99 5.66 -12.46
C PRO A 219 -4.90 6.75 -13.55
N PRO A 220 -4.46 6.42 -14.78
CA PRO A 220 -4.46 7.37 -15.89
C PRO A 220 -5.86 7.95 -16.15
N GLY A 221 -5.96 9.27 -16.21
CA GLY A 221 -7.23 9.98 -16.41
C GLY A 221 -8.05 10.17 -15.13
N TYR A 222 -7.60 9.68 -13.97
CA TYR A 222 -8.26 9.96 -12.70
C TYR A 222 -8.03 11.42 -12.29
N ILE A 223 -9.13 12.14 -12.16
CA ILE A 223 -9.16 13.53 -11.72
C ILE A 223 -9.38 13.51 -10.21
N THR A 224 -8.36 13.83 -9.42
CA THR A 224 -8.52 13.96 -7.95
C THR A 224 -9.56 15.04 -7.63
N LYS A 225 -10.25 15.01 -6.48
CA LYS A 225 -11.18 16.09 -6.08
C LYS A 225 -10.52 17.48 -6.10
N SER A 226 -9.23 17.55 -5.76
CA SER A 226 -8.40 18.75 -5.92
C SER A 226 -8.27 19.14 -7.39
N SER A 227 -8.02 18.18 -8.28
CA SER A 227 -7.99 18.36 -9.74
C SER A 227 -9.36 18.73 -10.32
N GLU A 228 -10.47 18.21 -9.79
CA GLU A 228 -11.84 18.53 -10.25
C GLU A 228 -12.23 19.96 -9.85
N LEU A 229 -11.92 20.37 -8.61
CA LEU A 229 -12.05 21.76 -8.18
C LEU A 229 -11.13 22.67 -8.99
N THR A 230 -9.90 22.23 -9.26
CA THR A 230 -8.93 22.97 -10.08
C THR A 230 -9.44 23.11 -11.52
N GLU A 231 -10.00 22.07 -12.12
CA GLU A 231 -10.60 22.10 -13.45
C GLU A 231 -11.83 23.01 -13.47
N LYS A 232 -12.73 22.90 -12.48
CA LYS A 232 -13.90 23.79 -12.36
C LYS A 232 -13.47 25.25 -12.18
N LEU A 233 -12.42 25.51 -11.39
CA LEU A 233 -11.87 26.84 -11.18
C LEU A 233 -11.21 27.39 -12.46
N ILE A 234 -10.43 26.57 -13.18
CA ILE A 234 -9.83 26.93 -14.47
C ILE A 234 -10.94 27.22 -15.49
N ARG A 235 -11.98 26.39 -15.58
CA ARG A 235 -13.13 26.63 -16.46
C ARG A 235 -13.85 27.93 -16.11
N LEU A 236 -14.06 28.22 -14.83
CA LEU A 236 -14.65 29.49 -14.37
C LEU A 236 -13.77 30.69 -14.74
N ILE A 237 -12.44 30.59 -14.58
CA ILE A 237 -11.50 31.64 -14.98
C ILE A 237 -11.53 31.86 -16.50
N ILE A 238 -11.64 30.80 -17.29
CA ILE A 238 -11.78 30.88 -18.76
C ILE A 238 -13.12 31.54 -19.14
N GLU A 239 -14.22 31.22 -18.46
CA GLU A 239 -15.52 31.88 -18.66
C GLU A 239 -15.45 33.38 -18.35
N ILE A 240 -14.84 33.76 -17.22
CA ILE A 240 -14.62 35.17 -16.85
C ILE A 240 -13.79 35.87 -17.94
N ARG A 241 -12.70 35.25 -18.42
CA ARG A 241 -11.88 35.79 -19.52
C ARG A 241 -12.69 35.99 -20.81
N LYS A 242 -13.56 35.04 -21.16
CA LYS A 242 -14.47 35.18 -22.33
C LYS A 242 -15.41 36.36 -22.17
N GLU A 243 -15.98 36.55 -20.99
CA GLU A 243 -16.88 37.67 -20.71
C GLU A 243 -16.14 39.03 -20.73
N LEU A 244 -14.92 39.10 -20.19
CA LEU A 244 -14.06 40.29 -20.27
C LEU A 244 -13.75 40.66 -21.73
N ARG A 245 -13.45 39.67 -22.58
CA ARG A 245 -13.25 39.90 -24.02
C ARG A 245 -14.51 40.40 -24.71
N LYS A 246 -15.70 39.86 -24.39
CA LYS A 246 -16.98 40.36 -24.93
C LYS A 246 -17.22 41.82 -24.56
N ARG A 247 -16.83 42.23 -23.35
CA ARG A 247 -16.92 43.62 -22.87
C ARG A 247 -15.78 44.52 -23.37
N LYS A 248 -14.89 44.02 -24.22
CA LYS A 248 -13.71 44.74 -24.77
C LYS A 248 -12.72 45.19 -23.69
N ILE A 249 -12.66 44.47 -22.56
CA ILE A 249 -11.70 44.70 -21.47
C ILE A 249 -10.49 43.79 -21.70
N TYR A 250 -9.62 44.17 -22.63
CA TYR A 250 -8.52 43.33 -23.09
C TYR A 250 -7.38 43.18 -22.06
N ASP A 251 -7.03 44.27 -21.37
CA ASP A 251 -5.92 44.29 -20.41
C ASP A 251 -6.07 43.23 -19.29
N LEU A 252 -7.26 43.12 -18.70
CA LEU A 252 -7.56 42.12 -17.66
C LEU A 252 -7.66 40.69 -18.22
N SER A 253 -8.20 40.53 -19.43
CA SER A 253 -8.22 39.23 -20.13
C SER A 253 -6.82 38.69 -20.38
N ASP A 254 -5.90 39.56 -20.80
CA ASP A 254 -4.53 39.18 -21.10
C ASP A 254 -3.72 38.95 -19.83
N THR A 255 -3.97 39.72 -18.76
CA THR A 255 -3.42 39.45 -17.43
C THR A 255 -3.78 38.04 -16.95
N ILE A 256 -5.05 37.63 -17.07
CA ILE A 256 -5.49 36.27 -16.69
C ILE A 256 -4.74 35.20 -17.49
N ARG A 257 -4.50 35.43 -18.79
CA ARG A 257 -3.77 34.48 -19.65
C ARG A 257 -2.32 34.31 -19.19
N GLU A 258 -1.64 35.41 -18.89
CA GLU A 258 -0.25 35.38 -18.45
C GLU A 258 -0.09 34.72 -17.06
N GLU A 259 -1.01 34.99 -16.13
CA GLU A 259 -0.97 34.32 -14.81
C GLU A 259 -1.27 32.82 -14.91
N LEU A 260 -2.23 32.40 -15.74
CA LEU A 260 -2.46 30.97 -15.99
C LEU A 260 -1.23 30.30 -16.60
N LYS A 261 -0.55 30.99 -17.54
CA LYS A 261 0.70 30.51 -18.13
C LYS A 261 1.81 30.34 -17.10
N ARG A 262 1.96 31.27 -16.15
CA ARG A 262 2.91 31.16 -15.04
C ARG A 262 2.61 29.97 -14.12
N LEU A 263 1.35 29.60 -13.99
CA LEU A 263 0.90 28.41 -13.25
C LEU A 263 1.02 27.11 -14.07
N GLY A 264 1.63 27.14 -15.27
CA GLY A 264 1.79 25.97 -16.13
C GLY A 264 0.52 25.59 -16.90
N ILE A 265 -0.48 26.47 -16.97
CA ILE A 265 -1.75 26.25 -17.68
C ILE A 265 -1.74 27.08 -18.96
N MET A 266 -1.66 26.39 -20.09
CA MET A 266 -1.65 27.01 -21.41
C MET A 266 -3.08 27.09 -21.96
N LEU A 267 -3.45 28.25 -22.51
CA LEU A 267 -4.74 28.47 -23.16
C LEU A 267 -4.57 28.55 -24.68
N GLU A 268 -5.38 27.77 -25.38
CA GLU A 268 -5.51 27.79 -26.84
C GLU A 268 -6.93 28.25 -27.22
N ASP A 269 -7.03 29.36 -27.95
CA ASP A 269 -8.31 29.89 -28.41
C ASP A 269 -8.58 29.38 -29.84
N LEU A 270 -9.60 28.53 -30.00
CA LEU A 270 -10.10 28.01 -31.27
C LEU A 270 -11.46 28.66 -31.58
N GLY A 271 -11.43 29.89 -32.08
CA GLY A 271 -12.66 30.63 -32.42
C GLY A 271 -13.52 30.97 -31.19
N LEU A 272 -14.71 30.37 -31.08
CA LEU A 272 -15.64 30.57 -29.96
C LEU A 272 -15.32 29.70 -28.73
N GLU A 273 -14.42 28.72 -28.88
CA GLU A 273 -14.01 27.82 -27.82
C GLU A 273 -12.58 28.11 -27.36
N SER A 274 -12.34 28.00 -26.05
CA SER A 274 -11.01 28.07 -25.46
C SER A 274 -10.74 26.73 -24.79
N LYS A 275 -9.67 26.05 -25.21
CA LYS A 275 -9.18 24.83 -24.59
C LYS A 275 -7.99 25.17 -23.69
N PHE A 276 -7.77 24.36 -22.66
CA PHE A 276 -6.60 24.47 -21.81
C PHE A 276 -5.89 23.13 -21.70
N PHE A 277 -4.58 23.18 -21.48
CA PHE A 277 -3.75 22.02 -21.21
C PHE A 277 -2.66 22.40 -20.20
N PHE A 278 -2.24 21.42 -19.41
CA PHE A 278 -1.09 21.59 -18.51
C PHE A 278 0.18 21.42 -19.33
N SER A 279 1.15 22.33 -19.18
CA SER A 279 2.46 22.13 -19.80
C SER A 279 3.20 21.04 -19.06
N GLU A 280 3.60 19.98 -19.75
CA GLU A 280 4.54 18.99 -19.22
C GLU A 280 5.90 19.68 -19.01
N TYR A 281 6.25 19.87 -17.74
CA TYR A 281 7.62 20.15 -17.29
C TYR A 281 8.01 19.10 -16.25
#